data_AF-A0A2A2FVN7-F1
#
_entry.id   AF-A0A2A2FVN7-F1
#
_cell.length_a   1.000
_cell.length_b   1.000
_cell.length_c   1.000
_cell.angle_alpha   90.00
_cell.angle_beta   90.00
_cell.angle_gamma   90.00
#
_symmetry.space_group_name_H-M   'P 1'
#
loop_
_entity.id
_entity.type
_entity.pdbx_description
1 polymer ?
#
loop_
_entity_poly.entity_id
_entity_poly.type
_entity_poly.pdbx_seq_one_letter_code
_entity_poly.pdbx_strand_id
1 'polypeptide(L)'
;MAQERRHGEYKVLGGKLVVADLDVVDGRLADVSVNGDFFLEPDEALEDINAALTGLSEQASPQEIVAAVEAALAPDVVLFGFSPQAIATAVRRALAHATTWDDHAWEVIPPTVRPTLENLALDEVLAREVGAGRRPPALRLWDWEEPSVVIGSFQSLRNEVDAEGARRHGVSVVRRVSGGGAMFMEAGNCITYSLYLPQTLVDGLSFSESYPFLDQWVMQAFQEMGLEAFYVPLNDIATEHGKIGGAAQKRFAGGGMVHHVTMSYDIDAQKMTEVLRIGKEKLSDKGHRSAKKRVDPLRRQTGMARADVVGKLVEVFAGRYGAAEGTVRDAEIAAARELVRTKFATSEWIARVP
;
A
#
# COMPACT_ATOMS: atom_id res chain seq x y z
N MET A 1 13.74 -29.11 23.71
CA MET A 1 12.62 -28.15 23.55
C MET A 1 11.79 -28.67 22.41
N ALA A 2 10.47 -28.76 22.54
CA ALA A 2 9.63 -29.18 21.41
C ALA A 2 9.85 -28.19 20.27
N GLN A 3 10.20 -28.70 19.09
CA GLN A 3 10.44 -27.87 17.93
C GLN A 3 9.08 -27.32 17.48
N GLU A 4 8.94 -26.00 17.51
CA GLU A 4 7.70 -25.33 17.16
C GLU A 4 7.59 -25.31 15.64
N ARG A 5 6.78 -26.23 15.11
CA ARG A 5 6.43 -26.30 13.70
C ARG A 5 5.75 -25.00 13.31
N ARG A 6 6.39 -24.27 12.40
CA ARG A 6 5.92 -22.98 11.91
C ARG A 6 5.01 -23.18 10.72
N HIS A 7 4.03 -22.29 10.60
CA HIS A 7 2.96 -22.38 9.61
C HIS A 7 2.75 -21.02 8.95
N GLY A 8 2.65 -21.00 7.63
CA GLY A 8 2.40 -19.79 6.86
C GLY A 8 1.49 -20.05 5.68
N GLU A 9 0.46 -19.22 5.53
CA GLU A 9 -0.51 -19.33 4.43
C GLU A 9 -0.48 -18.10 3.53
N TYR A 10 -0.74 -18.28 2.24
CA TYR A 10 -0.88 -17.22 1.26
C TYR A 10 -1.95 -17.55 0.22
N LYS A 11 -3.02 -16.75 0.17
CA LYS A 11 -4.04 -16.83 -0.87
C LYS A 11 -3.64 -15.95 -2.06
N VAL A 12 -3.32 -16.56 -3.19
CA VAL A 12 -3.01 -15.84 -4.44
C VAL A 12 -4.27 -15.10 -4.91
N LEU A 13 -4.12 -13.83 -5.28
CA LEU A 13 -5.25 -13.01 -5.76
C LEU A 13 -5.85 -13.61 -7.03
N GLY A 14 -7.12 -14.03 -6.98
CA GLY A 14 -7.78 -14.75 -8.08
C GLY A 14 -7.24 -16.16 -8.32
N GLY A 15 -6.38 -16.66 -7.44
CA GLY A 15 -5.72 -17.95 -7.53
C GLY A 15 -6.01 -18.86 -6.33
N LYS A 16 -5.04 -19.72 -6.02
CA LYS A 16 -5.12 -20.79 -5.04
C LYS A 16 -4.40 -20.41 -3.74
N LEU A 17 -4.76 -21.10 -2.66
CA LEU A 17 -4.14 -21.05 -1.35
C LEU A 17 -2.88 -21.89 -1.38
N VAL A 18 -1.77 -21.30 -0.95
CA VAL A 18 -0.48 -21.96 -0.73
C VAL A 18 -0.21 -21.91 0.77
N VAL A 19 0.21 -23.03 1.34
CA VAL A 19 0.54 -23.22 2.74
C VAL A 19 1.96 -23.75 2.80
N ALA A 20 2.77 -23.26 3.74
CA ALA A 20 4.09 -23.78 4.05
C ALA A 20 4.15 -24.11 5.54
N ASP A 21 4.40 -25.38 5.85
CA ASP A 21 4.74 -25.84 7.18
C ASP A 21 6.23 -26.16 7.22
N LEU A 22 6.96 -25.72 8.24
CA LEU A 22 8.40 -25.97 8.36
C LEU A 22 8.87 -25.90 9.80
N ASP A 23 10.01 -26.54 10.06
CA ASP A 23 10.80 -26.37 11.26
C ASP A 23 12.04 -25.52 10.97
N VAL A 24 12.66 -24.98 12.03
CA VAL A 24 13.99 -24.35 11.94
C VAL A 24 14.95 -25.09 12.86
N VAL A 25 15.99 -25.71 12.28
CA VAL A 25 17.10 -26.38 12.99
C VAL A 25 18.39 -25.62 12.65
N ASP A 26 19.12 -25.15 13.66
CA ASP A 26 20.42 -24.47 13.48
C ASP A 26 20.38 -23.31 12.45
N GLY A 27 19.29 -22.54 12.45
CA GLY A 27 19.08 -21.41 11.55
C GLY A 27 18.76 -21.80 10.10
N ARG A 28 18.41 -23.07 9.84
CA ARG A 28 18.04 -23.58 8.52
C ARG A 28 16.66 -24.21 8.53
N LEU A 29 15.98 -24.14 7.39
CA LEU A 29 14.68 -24.78 7.19
C LEU A 29 14.84 -26.30 7.26
N ALA A 30 13.98 -26.95 8.02
CA ALA A 30 13.90 -28.39 8.15
C ALA A 30 12.44 -28.84 8.00
N ASP A 31 12.21 -30.10 7.62
CA ASP A 31 10.89 -30.71 7.55
C ASP A 31 9.85 -29.88 6.78
N VAL A 32 10.30 -29.23 5.68
CA VAL A 32 9.48 -28.30 4.88
C VAL A 32 8.41 -29.07 4.12
N SER A 33 7.18 -28.58 4.20
CA SER A 33 6.02 -29.11 3.48
C SER A 33 5.19 -27.97 2.92
N VAL A 34 5.18 -27.86 1.58
CA VAL A 34 4.32 -26.95 0.83
C VAL A 34 3.04 -27.70 0.45
N ASN A 35 1.88 -27.15 0.81
CA ASN A 35 0.55 -27.74 0.57
C ASN A 35 -0.46 -26.66 0.20
N GLY A 36 -1.70 -27.01 -0.18
CA GLY A 36 -2.72 -26.00 -0.50
C GLY A 36 -3.90 -26.54 -1.31
N ASP A 37 -4.67 -25.62 -1.93
CA ASP A 37 -5.78 -25.96 -2.85
C ASP A 37 -5.40 -25.79 -4.34
N PHE A 38 -4.09 -25.78 -4.62
CA PHE A 38 -3.49 -25.68 -5.95
C PHE A 38 -3.28 -27.04 -6.63
N PHE A 39 -2.89 -27.01 -7.90
CA PHE A 39 -2.47 -28.19 -8.66
C PHE A 39 -1.12 -27.92 -9.33
N LEU A 40 -0.35 -28.97 -9.56
CA LEU A 40 0.86 -28.94 -10.39
C LEU A 40 0.96 -30.26 -11.19
N GLU A 41 1.61 -30.20 -12.33
CA GLU A 41 1.81 -31.34 -13.23
C GLU A 41 3.26 -31.33 -13.73
N PRO A 42 4.03 -32.43 -13.58
CA PRO A 42 3.72 -33.61 -12.77
C PRO A 42 3.58 -33.29 -11.27
N ASP A 43 2.84 -34.10 -10.51
CA ASP A 43 2.61 -33.87 -9.08
C ASP A 43 3.85 -34.17 -8.21
N GLU A 44 4.75 -35.04 -8.69
CA GLU A 44 6.03 -35.34 -8.04
C GLU A 44 6.95 -34.10 -7.91
N ALA A 45 6.75 -33.07 -8.73
CA ALA A 45 7.51 -31.82 -8.63
C ALA A 45 7.30 -31.10 -7.28
N LEU A 46 6.28 -31.48 -6.49
CA LEU A 46 6.09 -30.98 -5.13
C LEU A 46 7.20 -31.46 -4.19
N GLU A 47 7.71 -32.67 -4.41
CA GLU A 47 8.85 -33.22 -3.65
C GLU A 47 10.12 -32.41 -3.94
N ASP A 48 10.36 -32.06 -5.20
CA ASP A 48 11.49 -31.22 -5.61
C ASP A 48 11.41 -29.83 -4.98
N ILE A 49 10.22 -29.23 -4.92
CA ILE A 49 9.99 -27.95 -4.24
C ILE A 49 10.35 -28.06 -2.74
N ASN A 50 9.82 -29.08 -2.04
CA ASN A 50 10.10 -29.28 -0.61
C ASN A 50 11.59 -29.52 -0.34
N ALA A 51 12.25 -30.29 -1.20
CA ALA A 51 13.69 -30.56 -1.13
C ALA A 51 14.51 -29.29 -1.36
N ALA A 52 14.13 -28.45 -2.33
CA ALA A 52 14.82 -27.20 -2.64
C ALA A 52 14.74 -26.16 -1.52
N LEU A 53 13.63 -26.15 -0.78
CA LEU A 53 13.45 -25.28 0.37
C LEU A 53 14.19 -25.79 1.62
N THR A 54 14.25 -27.11 1.78
CA THR A 54 14.92 -27.74 2.93
C THR A 54 16.41 -27.41 2.94
N GLY A 55 16.89 -26.90 4.06
CA GLY A 55 18.27 -26.47 4.26
C GLY A 55 18.55 -25.01 3.87
N LEU A 56 17.60 -24.27 3.29
CA LEU A 56 17.75 -22.82 3.12
C LEU A 56 17.92 -22.13 4.48
N SER A 57 18.58 -20.98 4.49
CA SER A 57 18.70 -20.15 5.70
C SER A 57 17.32 -19.65 6.13
N GLU A 58 17.03 -19.60 7.44
CA GLU A 58 15.80 -18.94 7.94
C GLU A 58 15.76 -17.43 7.60
N GLN A 59 16.92 -16.86 7.26
CA GLN A 59 17.08 -15.47 6.83
C GLN A 59 17.02 -15.30 5.30
N ALA A 60 16.76 -16.36 4.54
CA ALA A 60 16.69 -16.28 3.08
C ALA A 60 15.65 -15.24 2.62
N SER A 61 16.07 -14.36 1.72
CA SER A 61 15.22 -13.36 1.08
C SER A 61 14.15 -14.01 0.19
N PRO A 62 13.03 -13.32 -0.10
CA PRO A 62 12.03 -13.83 -1.05
C PRO A 62 12.65 -14.23 -2.39
N GLN A 63 13.63 -13.46 -2.88
CA GLN A 63 14.30 -13.73 -4.16
C GLN A 63 15.14 -15.01 -4.11
N GLU A 64 15.85 -15.27 -3.01
CA GLU A 64 16.61 -16.52 -2.84
C GLU A 64 15.68 -17.73 -2.78
N ILE A 65 14.53 -17.61 -2.11
CA ILE A 65 13.53 -18.69 -2.04
C ILE A 65 12.92 -18.95 -3.43
N VAL A 66 12.53 -17.89 -4.15
CA VAL A 66 12.02 -18.00 -5.53
C VAL A 66 13.05 -18.69 -6.42
N ALA A 67 14.32 -18.25 -6.38
CA ALA A 67 15.38 -18.81 -7.21
C ALA A 67 15.65 -20.29 -6.89
N ALA A 68 15.58 -20.69 -5.62
CA ALA A 68 15.73 -22.09 -5.22
C ALA A 68 14.61 -22.97 -5.79
N VAL A 69 13.36 -22.50 -5.72
CA VAL A 69 12.20 -23.20 -6.29
C VAL A 69 12.30 -23.27 -7.82
N GLU A 70 12.57 -22.16 -8.49
CA GLU A 70 12.70 -22.10 -9.95
C GLU A 70 13.83 -23.01 -10.47
N ALA A 71 14.94 -23.12 -9.74
CA ALA A 71 16.06 -23.99 -10.11
C ALA A 71 15.76 -25.49 -9.94
N ALA A 72 14.80 -25.85 -9.09
CA ALA A 72 14.42 -27.23 -8.83
C ALA A 72 13.33 -27.73 -9.79
N LEU A 73 12.55 -26.82 -10.39
CA LEU A 73 11.48 -27.18 -11.31
C LEU A 73 12.03 -27.54 -12.70
N ALA A 74 11.63 -28.70 -13.22
CA ALA A 74 11.91 -29.06 -14.60
C ALA A 74 11.13 -28.17 -15.58
N PRO A 75 11.62 -27.96 -16.82
CA PRO A 75 10.99 -27.04 -17.78
C PRO A 75 9.56 -27.39 -18.20
N ASP A 76 9.14 -28.64 -18.02
CA ASP A 76 7.82 -29.17 -18.33
C ASP A 76 6.84 -29.11 -17.15
N VAL A 77 7.29 -28.69 -15.96
CA VAL A 77 6.41 -28.51 -14.80
C VAL A 77 5.49 -27.32 -15.00
N VAL A 78 4.19 -27.54 -14.79
CA VAL A 78 3.16 -26.51 -14.85
C VAL A 78 2.54 -26.30 -13.46
N LEU A 79 2.51 -25.05 -13.01
CA LEU A 79 1.89 -24.65 -11.74
C LEU A 79 0.52 -24.02 -11.99
N PHE A 80 -0.53 -24.57 -11.40
CA PHE A 80 -1.91 -24.11 -11.60
C PHE A 80 -2.44 -23.32 -10.41
N GLY A 81 -2.59 -22.01 -10.62
CA GLY A 81 -3.18 -21.10 -9.65
C GLY A 81 -2.24 -20.66 -8.53
N PHE A 82 -0.94 -20.94 -8.66
CA PHE A 82 0.11 -20.45 -7.77
C PHE A 82 1.43 -20.29 -8.53
N SER A 83 2.47 -19.80 -7.85
CA SER A 83 3.79 -19.52 -8.43
C SER A 83 4.92 -19.71 -7.41
N PRO A 84 6.20 -19.74 -7.84
CA PRO A 84 7.34 -19.72 -6.93
C PRO A 84 7.31 -18.53 -5.96
N GLN A 85 6.81 -17.38 -6.39
CA GLN A 85 6.61 -16.20 -5.55
C GLN A 85 5.56 -16.44 -4.46
N ALA A 86 4.49 -17.17 -4.78
CA ALA A 86 3.48 -17.57 -3.80
C ALA A 86 4.06 -18.51 -2.73
N ILE A 87 4.90 -19.47 -3.14
CA ILE A 87 5.64 -20.34 -2.21
C ILE A 87 6.58 -19.52 -1.33
N ALA A 88 7.38 -18.63 -1.91
CA ALA A 88 8.27 -17.76 -1.16
C ALA A 88 7.51 -16.90 -0.16
N THR A 89 6.32 -16.42 -0.51
CA THR A 89 5.44 -15.71 0.41
C THR A 89 5.01 -16.60 1.57
N ALA A 90 4.49 -17.80 1.31
CA ALA A 90 4.06 -18.74 2.34
C ALA A 90 5.23 -19.15 3.28
N VAL A 91 6.41 -19.45 2.73
CA VAL A 91 7.62 -19.78 3.51
C VAL A 91 8.08 -18.60 4.35
N ARG A 92 8.13 -17.38 3.78
CA ARG A 92 8.45 -16.17 4.55
C ARG A 92 7.42 -15.91 5.63
N ARG A 93 6.15 -16.25 5.41
CA ARG A 93 5.10 -16.14 6.43
C ARG A 93 5.24 -17.15 7.55
N ALA A 94 5.68 -18.37 7.25
CA ALA A 94 6.01 -19.36 8.26
C ALA A 94 7.27 -18.94 9.06
N LEU A 95 8.27 -18.35 8.40
CA LEU A 95 9.53 -17.97 9.03
C LEU A 95 9.46 -16.67 9.83
N ALA A 96 8.83 -15.66 9.25
CA ALA A 96 8.57 -14.43 9.94
C ALA A 96 7.45 -14.68 10.95
N HIS A 97 7.37 -13.87 11.98
CA HIS A 97 6.10 -13.65 12.68
C HIS A 97 5.15 -12.88 11.76
N ALA A 98 4.99 -13.31 10.51
CA ALA A 98 4.11 -12.66 9.56
C ALA A 98 2.71 -12.83 10.07
N THR A 99 2.05 -11.70 10.14
CA THR A 99 0.71 -11.60 10.70
C THR A 99 -0.29 -11.50 9.56
N THR A 100 -1.47 -12.03 9.77
CA THR A 100 -2.66 -11.81 8.96
C THR A 100 -3.39 -10.55 9.43
N TRP A 101 -4.46 -10.16 8.73
CA TRP A 101 -5.31 -9.06 9.17
C TRP A 101 -5.97 -9.35 10.53
N ASP A 102 -6.33 -10.61 10.78
CA ASP A 102 -7.07 -11.05 11.97
C ASP A 102 -6.20 -11.15 13.22
N ASP A 103 -4.87 -11.14 13.07
CA ASP A 103 -3.91 -11.12 14.19
C ASP A 103 -3.81 -9.74 14.87
N HIS A 104 -4.46 -8.72 14.33
CA HIS A 104 -4.37 -7.35 14.81
C HIS A 104 -5.72 -6.80 15.27
N ALA A 105 -5.72 -6.13 16.42
CA ALA A 105 -6.86 -5.34 16.87
C ALA A 105 -6.87 -3.98 16.15
N TRP A 106 -7.49 -3.90 14.97
CA TRP A 106 -7.51 -2.69 14.16
C TRP A 106 -8.29 -1.53 14.79
N GLU A 107 -7.84 -0.31 14.52
CA GLU A 107 -8.60 0.91 14.78
C GLU A 107 -9.02 1.60 13.47
N VAL A 108 -10.18 2.26 13.45
CA VAL A 108 -10.58 3.24 12.45
C VAL A 108 -10.61 4.62 13.08
N ILE A 109 -9.73 5.50 12.63
CA ILE A 109 -9.71 6.92 13.00
C ILE A 109 -10.61 7.66 11.99
N PRO A 110 -11.70 8.32 12.46
CA PRO A 110 -12.65 8.99 11.58
C PRO A 110 -12.03 10.22 10.88
N PRO A 111 -12.65 10.71 9.80
CA PRO A 111 -12.18 11.87 9.05
C PRO A 111 -12.00 13.11 9.93
N THR A 112 -10.79 13.68 9.93
CA THR A 112 -10.50 14.97 10.56
C THR A 112 -9.88 15.94 9.55
N VAL A 113 -10.38 17.17 9.51
CA VAL A 113 -9.75 18.28 8.76
C VAL A 113 -8.55 18.79 9.56
N ARG A 114 -7.38 18.87 8.93
CA ARG A 114 -6.14 19.39 9.52
C ARG A 114 -5.27 20.08 8.46
N PRO A 115 -4.33 20.95 8.87
CA PRO A 115 -3.29 21.46 7.98
C PRO A 115 -2.56 20.32 7.28
N THR A 116 -2.26 20.50 6.00
CA THR A 116 -1.68 19.45 5.16
C THR A 116 -0.35 18.96 5.72
N LEU A 117 0.51 19.86 6.21
CA LEU A 117 1.77 19.47 6.85
C LEU A 117 1.57 18.60 8.09
N GLU A 118 0.54 18.88 8.90
CA GLU A 118 0.22 18.07 10.09
C GLU A 118 -0.28 16.69 9.69
N ASN A 119 -1.11 16.58 8.64
CA ASN A 119 -1.54 15.29 8.09
C ASN A 119 -0.35 14.43 7.63
N LEU A 120 0.58 15.02 6.86
CA LEU A 120 1.76 14.31 6.37
C LEU A 120 2.74 13.93 7.49
N ALA A 121 2.84 14.76 8.53
CA ALA A 121 3.64 14.43 9.71
C ALA A 121 3.01 13.30 10.53
N LEU A 122 1.68 13.31 10.70
CA LEU A 122 0.95 12.22 11.35
C LEU A 122 1.14 10.89 10.62
N ASP A 123 1.21 10.87 9.29
CA ASP A 123 1.51 9.62 8.56
C ASP A 123 2.83 8.98 9.02
N GLU A 124 3.86 9.79 9.30
CA GLU A 124 5.14 9.29 9.82
C GLU A 124 5.07 8.92 11.30
N VAL A 125 4.41 9.73 12.14
CA VAL A 125 4.27 9.46 13.57
C VAL A 125 3.53 8.15 13.79
N LEU A 126 2.34 8.01 13.18
CA LEU A 126 1.45 6.88 13.42
C LEU A 126 2.06 5.57 12.92
N ALA A 127 2.69 5.56 11.75
CA ALA A 127 3.42 4.39 11.26
C ALA A 127 4.56 3.98 12.20
N ARG A 128 5.28 4.95 12.79
CA ARG A 128 6.36 4.67 13.75
C ARG A 128 5.83 4.17 15.10
N GLU A 129 4.71 4.70 15.58
CA GLU A 129 4.06 4.21 16.80
C GLU A 129 3.58 2.76 16.65
N VAL A 130 3.01 2.40 15.49
CA VAL A 130 2.65 1.00 15.16
C VAL A 130 3.89 0.12 15.12
N GLY A 131 4.93 0.54 14.40
CA GLY A 131 6.18 -0.21 14.31
C GLY A 131 6.87 -0.44 15.67
N ALA A 132 6.70 0.50 16.59
CA ALA A 132 7.22 0.39 17.95
C ALA A 132 6.29 -0.35 18.93
N GLY A 133 5.14 -0.87 18.46
CA GLY A 133 4.17 -1.60 19.29
C GLY A 133 3.45 -0.74 20.33
N ARG A 134 3.47 0.59 20.20
CA ARG A 134 2.83 1.54 21.15
C ARG A 134 1.38 1.87 20.80
N ARG A 135 0.95 1.49 19.60
CA ARG A 135 -0.46 1.54 19.19
C ARG A 135 -0.79 0.36 18.28
N PRO A 136 -2.07 -0.04 18.24
CA PRO A 136 -2.53 -0.99 17.23
C PRO A 136 -2.45 -0.40 15.81
N PRO A 137 -2.44 -1.27 14.78
CA PRO A 137 -2.64 -0.85 13.39
C PRO A 137 -3.94 -0.07 13.21
N ALA A 138 -3.94 0.89 12.29
CA ALA A 138 -5.10 1.75 12.10
C ALA A 138 -5.33 2.16 10.65
N LEU A 139 -6.60 2.24 10.25
CA LEU A 139 -7.07 3.01 9.11
C LEU A 139 -7.40 4.42 9.61
N ARG A 140 -6.82 5.44 8.99
CA ARG A 140 -7.18 6.84 9.22
C ARG A 140 -7.71 7.45 7.95
N LEU A 141 -8.92 7.98 8.00
CA LEU A 141 -9.41 8.90 6.99
C LEU A 141 -9.08 10.33 7.43
N TRP A 142 -8.67 11.18 6.50
CA TRP A 142 -8.34 12.56 6.83
C TRP A 142 -8.64 13.49 5.66
N ASP A 143 -8.82 14.76 5.99
CA ASP A 143 -9.22 15.79 5.05
C ASP A 143 -8.27 16.99 5.08
N TRP A 144 -8.33 17.77 4.01
CA TRP A 144 -7.42 18.85 3.70
C TRP A 144 -8.02 20.17 4.19
N GLU A 145 -7.22 20.97 4.89
CA GLU A 145 -7.62 22.33 5.27
C GLU A 145 -7.35 23.32 4.13
N GLU A 146 -6.20 23.19 3.47
CA GLU A 146 -5.71 24.08 2.43
C GLU A 146 -5.43 23.38 1.09
N PRO A 147 -5.64 24.06 -0.06
CA PRO A 147 -5.18 23.59 -1.36
C PRO A 147 -3.68 23.28 -1.36
N SER A 148 -3.31 22.07 -1.76
CA SER A 148 -1.92 21.62 -1.68
C SER A 148 -1.49 20.80 -2.88
N VAL A 149 -0.24 21.00 -3.31
CA VAL A 149 0.52 20.02 -4.08
C VAL A 149 1.39 19.21 -3.14
N VAL A 150 1.20 17.89 -3.15
CA VAL A 150 2.05 16.96 -2.43
C VAL A 150 2.98 16.25 -3.39
N ILE A 151 4.28 16.56 -3.32
CA ILE A 151 5.32 15.87 -4.09
C ILE A 151 5.85 14.65 -3.33
N GLY A 152 6.22 13.60 -4.07
CA GLY A 152 6.84 12.40 -3.53
C GLY A 152 8.24 12.67 -2.99
N SER A 153 8.71 11.82 -2.08
CA SER A 153 9.99 12.00 -1.37
C SER A 153 11.22 12.11 -2.28
N PHE A 154 11.18 11.49 -3.47
CA PHE A 154 12.28 11.50 -4.45
C PHE A 154 12.09 12.48 -5.61
N GLN A 155 10.97 13.22 -5.67
CA GLN A 155 10.70 14.09 -6.80
C GLN A 155 11.43 15.43 -6.71
N SER A 156 11.80 15.99 -7.86
CA SER A 156 12.36 17.33 -7.96
C SER A 156 11.24 18.37 -7.90
N LEU A 157 11.24 19.22 -6.87
CA LEU A 157 10.28 20.32 -6.72
C LEU A 157 10.15 21.16 -8.00
N ARG A 158 11.29 21.51 -8.61
CA ARG A 158 11.34 22.32 -9.82
C ARG A 158 10.74 21.60 -11.03
N ASN A 159 10.85 20.28 -11.12
CA ASN A 159 10.36 19.55 -12.28
C ASN A 159 8.87 19.25 -12.19
N GLU A 160 8.33 19.15 -10.99
CA GLU A 160 6.93 18.75 -10.78
C GLU A 160 5.97 19.92 -10.65
N VAL A 161 6.43 21.09 -10.19
CA VAL A 161 5.55 22.20 -9.82
C VAL A 161 5.87 23.46 -10.60
N ASP A 162 4.82 24.10 -11.11
CA ASP A 162 4.88 25.48 -11.56
C ASP A 162 4.70 26.42 -10.37
N ALA A 163 5.80 27.04 -9.94
CA ALA A 163 5.80 27.93 -8.78
C ALA A 163 4.89 29.15 -8.97
N GLU A 164 4.76 29.65 -10.20
CA GLU A 164 3.91 30.79 -10.50
C GLU A 164 2.43 30.39 -10.51
N GLY A 165 2.13 29.22 -11.07
CA GLY A 165 0.80 28.61 -10.99
C GLY A 165 0.37 28.35 -9.54
N ALA A 166 1.24 27.73 -8.74
CA ALA A 166 0.98 27.48 -7.32
C ALA A 166 0.69 28.78 -6.55
N ARG A 167 1.51 29.81 -6.75
CA ARG A 167 1.34 31.12 -6.10
C ARG A 167 0.04 31.80 -6.50
N ARG A 168 -0.30 31.79 -7.79
CA ARG A 168 -1.54 32.39 -8.35
C ARG A 168 -2.79 31.77 -7.75
N HIS A 169 -2.75 30.47 -7.52
CA HIS A 169 -3.87 29.67 -7.04
C HIS A 169 -3.91 29.49 -5.52
N GLY A 170 -2.96 30.10 -4.79
CA GLY A 170 -2.86 29.99 -3.33
C GLY A 170 -2.58 28.55 -2.86
N VAL A 171 -1.82 27.79 -3.65
CA VAL A 171 -1.58 26.36 -3.41
C VAL A 171 -0.27 26.16 -2.66
N SER A 172 -0.35 25.52 -1.49
CA SER A 172 0.81 25.13 -0.70
C SER A 172 1.57 23.99 -1.38
N VAL A 173 2.90 24.04 -1.38
CA VAL A 173 3.72 22.94 -1.93
C VAL A 173 4.43 22.23 -0.80
N VAL A 174 4.14 20.95 -0.63
CA VAL A 174 4.61 20.14 0.50
C VAL A 174 5.18 18.82 0.01
N ARG A 175 6.03 18.18 0.80
CA ARG A 175 6.66 16.89 0.47
C ARG A 175 6.26 15.80 1.47
N ARG A 176 5.75 14.68 0.97
CA ARG A 176 5.45 13.49 1.79
C ARG A 176 6.66 12.58 1.96
N VAL A 177 6.56 11.65 2.91
CA VAL A 177 7.65 10.69 3.22
C VAL A 177 7.75 9.55 2.24
N SER A 178 6.65 9.15 1.61
CA SER A 178 6.54 8.08 0.63
C SER A 178 6.98 8.55 -0.77
N GLY A 179 7.30 7.60 -1.64
CA GLY A 179 7.61 7.86 -3.05
C GLY A 179 6.35 8.13 -3.89
N GLY A 180 6.46 8.01 -5.20
CA GLY A 180 5.35 8.21 -6.16
C GLY A 180 5.27 9.63 -6.72
N GLY A 181 4.27 9.87 -7.58
CA GLY A 181 4.10 11.13 -8.31
C GLY A 181 3.54 12.29 -7.48
N ALA A 182 3.55 13.49 -8.07
CA ALA A 182 2.97 14.67 -7.47
C ALA A 182 1.45 14.66 -7.61
N MET A 183 0.74 15.18 -6.60
CA MET A 183 -0.72 15.25 -6.58
C MET A 183 -1.15 16.64 -6.16
N PHE A 184 -2.19 17.17 -6.81
CA PHE A 184 -2.85 18.42 -6.45
C PHE A 184 -4.22 18.11 -5.84
N MET A 185 -4.47 18.57 -4.62
CA MET A 185 -5.68 18.27 -3.85
C MET A 185 -6.20 19.51 -3.12
N GLU A 186 -7.50 19.54 -2.89
CA GLU A 186 -8.21 20.62 -2.19
C GLU A 186 -9.27 20.03 -1.25
N ALA A 187 -9.69 20.82 -0.27
CA ALA A 187 -10.74 20.45 0.66
C ALA A 187 -12.01 19.99 -0.11
N GLY A 188 -12.53 18.82 0.26
CA GLY A 188 -13.76 18.27 -0.33
C GLY A 188 -13.65 17.70 -1.76
N ASN A 189 -12.51 17.86 -2.43
CA ASN A 189 -12.32 17.44 -3.82
C ASN A 189 -11.74 16.03 -3.97
N CYS A 190 -11.36 15.41 -2.84
CA CYS A 190 -10.73 14.10 -2.79
C CYS A 190 -11.14 13.31 -1.54
N ILE A 191 -10.93 12.00 -1.59
CA ILE A 191 -11.04 11.10 -0.44
C ILE A 191 -9.64 10.58 -0.17
N THR A 192 -9.14 10.78 1.05
CA THR A 192 -7.80 10.36 1.44
C THR A 192 -7.86 9.48 2.66
N TYR A 193 -7.16 8.35 2.60
CA TYR A 193 -6.98 7.46 3.73
C TYR A 193 -5.55 6.97 3.84
N SER A 194 -5.19 6.50 5.02
CA SER A 194 -3.87 5.96 5.33
C SER A 194 -4.01 4.77 6.27
N LEU A 195 -3.40 3.66 5.89
CA LEU A 195 -3.19 2.49 6.74
C LEU A 195 -1.82 2.63 7.41
N TYR A 196 -1.78 2.46 8.72
CA TYR A 196 -0.57 2.33 9.52
C TYR A 196 -0.52 0.90 10.05
N LEU A 197 0.50 0.14 9.63
CA LEU A 197 0.58 -1.30 9.87
C LEU A 197 2.02 -1.75 10.17
N PRO A 198 2.20 -2.88 10.88
CA PRO A 198 3.50 -3.52 10.98
C PRO A 198 3.86 -4.15 9.63
N GLN A 199 5.14 -4.13 9.29
CA GLN A 199 5.64 -4.72 8.05
C GLN A 199 5.40 -6.22 7.96
N THR A 200 5.26 -6.89 9.11
CA THR A 200 4.88 -8.31 9.21
C THR A 200 3.58 -8.64 8.49
N LEU A 201 2.66 -7.68 8.31
CA LEU A 201 1.41 -7.89 7.55
C LEU A 201 1.65 -8.08 6.05
N VAL A 202 2.75 -7.55 5.53
CA VAL A 202 3.13 -7.60 4.11
C VAL A 202 4.47 -8.32 3.90
N ASP A 203 4.90 -9.10 4.89
CA ASP A 203 6.08 -9.94 4.77
C ASP A 203 5.82 -11.08 3.78
N GLY A 204 6.83 -11.35 2.94
CA GLY A 204 6.72 -12.28 1.82
C GLY A 204 6.16 -11.66 0.54
N LEU A 205 5.41 -10.55 0.61
CA LEU A 205 4.87 -9.88 -0.58
C LEU A 205 5.92 -8.98 -1.24
N SER A 206 5.97 -8.98 -2.57
CA SER A 206 6.67 -7.93 -3.31
C SER A 206 6.01 -6.57 -3.12
N PHE A 207 6.72 -5.48 -3.45
CA PHE A 207 6.14 -4.13 -3.42
C PHE A 207 4.92 -3.99 -4.34
N SER A 208 4.90 -4.66 -5.49
CA SER A 208 3.75 -4.61 -6.40
C SER A 208 2.54 -5.37 -5.86
N GLU A 209 2.76 -6.46 -5.14
CA GLU A 209 1.68 -7.27 -4.55
C GLU A 209 1.11 -6.63 -3.28
N SER A 210 1.92 -5.88 -2.52
CA SER A 210 1.44 -5.22 -1.30
C SER A 210 0.39 -4.14 -1.57
N TYR A 211 0.38 -3.49 -2.73
CA TYR A 211 -0.65 -2.50 -3.09
C TYR A 211 -2.06 -3.10 -3.17
N PRO A 212 -2.35 -4.05 -4.09
CA PRO A 212 -3.68 -4.65 -4.19
C PRO A 212 -4.06 -5.44 -2.94
N PHE A 213 -3.10 -6.02 -2.22
CA PHE A 213 -3.36 -6.69 -0.95
C PHE A 213 -3.88 -5.72 0.12
N LEU A 214 -3.26 -4.54 0.28
CA LEU A 214 -3.67 -3.55 1.29
C LEU A 214 -4.98 -2.84 0.95
N ASP A 215 -5.37 -2.84 -0.33
CA ASP A 215 -6.55 -2.14 -0.83
C ASP A 215 -7.70 -3.07 -1.23
N GLN A 216 -7.60 -4.36 -0.92
CA GLN A 216 -8.64 -5.34 -1.21
C GLN A 216 -10.01 -4.93 -0.62
N TRP A 217 -10.01 -4.37 0.59
CA TRP A 217 -11.22 -3.86 1.24
C TRP A 217 -11.84 -2.66 0.50
N VAL A 218 -11.03 -1.84 -0.18
CA VAL A 218 -11.52 -0.72 -1.01
C VAL A 218 -12.19 -1.24 -2.28
N MET A 219 -11.62 -2.26 -2.91
CA MET A 219 -12.24 -2.89 -4.08
C MET A 219 -13.61 -3.47 -3.72
N GLN A 220 -13.71 -4.14 -2.56
CA GLN A 220 -14.99 -4.61 -2.03
C GLN A 220 -15.97 -3.47 -1.77
N ALA A 221 -15.53 -2.39 -1.12
CA ALA A 221 -16.39 -1.24 -0.84
C ALA A 221 -16.94 -0.62 -2.13
N PHE A 222 -16.12 -0.49 -3.18
CA PHE A 222 -16.59 -0.02 -4.49
C PHE A 222 -17.56 -1.00 -5.14
N GLN A 223 -17.30 -2.30 -5.07
CA GLN A 223 -18.23 -3.31 -5.58
C GLN A 223 -19.61 -3.22 -4.89
N GLU A 224 -19.64 -3.02 -3.56
CA GLU A 224 -20.88 -2.84 -2.80
C GLU A 224 -21.59 -1.51 -3.13
N MET A 225 -20.86 -0.51 -3.64
CA MET A 225 -21.41 0.73 -4.20
C MET A 225 -21.82 0.61 -5.67
N GLY A 226 -21.70 -0.58 -6.28
CA GLY A 226 -22.00 -0.81 -7.70
C GLY A 226 -20.93 -0.29 -8.66
N LEU A 227 -19.72 -0.02 -8.18
CA LEU A 227 -18.59 0.45 -8.97
C LEU A 227 -17.52 -0.64 -9.11
N GLU A 228 -17.25 -1.08 -10.33
CA GLU A 228 -16.18 -2.04 -10.61
C GLU A 228 -14.83 -1.32 -10.73
N ALA A 229 -14.04 -1.36 -9.65
CA ALA A 229 -12.69 -0.82 -9.60
C ALA A 229 -11.63 -1.94 -9.68
N PHE A 230 -10.49 -1.63 -10.30
CA PHE A 230 -9.36 -2.54 -10.44
C PHE A 230 -8.01 -1.82 -10.31
N TYR A 231 -6.98 -2.58 -9.93
CA TYR A 231 -5.61 -2.10 -9.88
C TYR A 231 -4.98 -2.04 -11.27
N VAL A 232 -4.35 -0.90 -11.58
CA VAL A 232 -3.42 -0.76 -12.68
C VAL A 232 -2.02 -0.64 -12.08
N PRO A 233 -1.16 -1.66 -12.22
CA PRO A 233 0.19 -1.60 -11.69
C PRO A 233 0.95 -0.35 -12.17
N LEU A 234 1.75 0.27 -11.32
CA LEU A 234 2.13 -0.24 -9.99
C LEU A 234 1.09 -0.01 -8.89
N ASN A 235 0.36 1.10 -8.90
CA ASN A 235 -0.32 1.63 -7.72
C ASN A 235 -1.57 2.46 -8.04
N ASP A 236 -2.09 2.41 -9.27
CA ASP A 236 -3.25 3.18 -9.68
C ASP A 236 -4.55 2.40 -9.42
N ILE A 237 -5.57 3.07 -8.91
CA ILE A 237 -6.94 2.54 -8.81
C ILE A 237 -7.75 3.15 -9.94
N ALA A 238 -8.33 2.30 -10.78
CA ALA A 238 -9.08 2.72 -11.95
C ALA A 238 -10.39 1.95 -12.10
N THR A 239 -11.26 2.48 -12.94
CA THR A 239 -12.49 1.87 -13.41
C THR A 239 -12.45 1.82 -14.94
N GLU A 240 -13.49 1.27 -15.57
CA GLU A 240 -13.60 1.34 -17.04
C GLU A 240 -13.64 2.79 -17.58
N HIS A 241 -14.11 3.75 -16.77
CA HIS A 241 -14.25 5.15 -17.15
C HIS A 241 -12.97 5.96 -16.98
N GLY A 242 -12.08 5.57 -16.06
CA GLY A 242 -10.82 6.27 -15.85
C GLY A 242 -10.16 5.99 -14.51
N LYS A 243 -9.06 6.70 -14.26
CA LYS A 243 -8.35 6.63 -12.98
C LYS A 243 -9.15 7.37 -11.91
N ILE A 244 -9.37 6.72 -10.76
CA ILE A 244 -10.06 7.31 -9.61
C ILE A 244 -9.11 7.63 -8.46
N GLY A 245 -7.94 7.01 -8.38
CA GLY A 245 -6.98 7.29 -7.31
C GLY A 245 -5.62 6.66 -7.52
N GLY A 246 -4.73 6.89 -6.57
CA GLY A 246 -3.41 6.27 -6.56
C GLY A 246 -2.90 6.09 -5.14
N ALA A 247 -2.18 5.00 -4.93
CA ALA A 247 -1.59 4.62 -3.66
C ALA A 247 -0.10 4.96 -3.59
N ALA A 248 0.43 5.15 -2.39
CA ALA A 248 1.88 5.19 -2.17
C ALA A 248 2.22 4.59 -0.81
N GLN A 249 3.40 3.98 -0.71
CA GLN A 249 3.83 3.28 0.49
C GLN A 249 5.18 3.78 0.99
N LYS A 250 5.42 3.63 2.29
CA LYS A 250 6.74 3.71 2.89
C LYS A 250 6.88 2.70 4.03
N ARG A 251 7.94 1.89 3.95
CA ARG A 251 8.43 1.04 5.05
C ARG A 251 9.46 1.82 5.88
N PHE A 252 9.32 1.82 7.20
CA PHE A 252 10.23 2.48 8.14
C PHE A 252 11.16 1.45 8.80
N ALA A 253 12.40 1.82 9.12
CA ALA A 253 13.36 0.89 9.72
C ALA A 253 12.89 0.25 11.05
N GLY A 254 12.01 0.92 11.81
CA GLY A 254 11.45 0.42 13.06
C GLY A 254 10.23 -0.49 12.88
N GLY A 255 10.15 -1.28 11.80
CA GLY A 255 9.09 -2.27 11.58
C GLY A 255 7.72 -1.71 11.16
N GLY A 256 7.48 -0.40 11.28
CA GLY A 256 6.23 0.24 10.87
C GLY A 256 6.16 0.57 9.38
N MET A 257 4.95 0.73 8.87
CA MET A 257 4.67 1.03 7.47
C MET A 257 3.46 1.96 7.34
N VAL A 258 3.52 2.87 6.38
CA VAL A 258 2.35 3.61 5.90
C VAL A 258 2.03 3.18 4.47
N HIS A 259 0.74 2.92 4.22
CA HIS A 259 0.15 2.82 2.90
C HIS A 259 -0.97 3.84 2.82
N HIS A 260 -0.89 4.80 1.91
CA HIS A 260 -1.91 5.83 1.78
C HIS A 260 -2.42 5.97 0.36
N VAL A 261 -3.67 6.37 0.24
CA VAL A 261 -4.33 6.53 -1.04
C VAL A 261 -5.07 7.84 -1.06
N THR A 262 -4.94 8.53 -2.18
CA THR A 262 -5.75 9.69 -2.50
C THR A 262 -6.58 9.39 -3.74
N MET A 263 -7.89 9.55 -3.61
CA MET A 263 -8.86 9.32 -4.67
C MET A 263 -9.51 10.65 -5.06
N SER A 264 -9.57 10.92 -6.36
CA SER A 264 -10.25 12.08 -6.91
C SER A 264 -11.75 11.93 -6.72
N TYR A 265 -12.37 12.86 -5.99
CA TYR A 265 -13.81 12.92 -5.82
C TYR A 265 -14.46 13.97 -6.73
N ASP A 266 -13.83 15.13 -6.92
CA ASP A 266 -14.27 16.20 -7.85
C ASP A 266 -13.13 17.18 -8.20
N ILE A 267 -12.27 16.88 -9.17
CA ILE A 267 -11.02 17.66 -9.42
C ILE A 267 -11.19 18.81 -10.44
N ASP A 268 -10.64 19.99 -10.12
CA ASP A 268 -10.42 21.05 -11.11
C ASP A 268 -9.20 20.73 -11.98
N ALA A 269 -9.46 20.08 -13.12
CA ALA A 269 -8.43 19.67 -14.05
C ALA A 269 -7.65 20.85 -14.65
N GLN A 270 -8.28 22.01 -14.82
CA GLN A 270 -7.61 23.18 -15.38
C GLN A 270 -6.59 23.73 -14.37
N LYS A 271 -7.04 24.00 -13.14
CA LYS A 271 -6.19 24.46 -12.05
C LYS A 271 -5.03 23.48 -11.80
N MET A 272 -5.30 22.18 -11.82
CA MET A 272 -4.26 21.15 -11.73
C MET A 272 -3.18 21.32 -12.81
N THR A 273 -3.55 21.51 -14.08
CA THR A 273 -2.57 21.67 -15.18
C THR A 273 -1.80 22.99 -15.14
N GLU A 274 -2.35 24.01 -14.49
CA GLU A 274 -1.66 25.28 -14.27
C GLU A 274 -0.64 25.21 -13.13
N VAL A 275 -0.82 24.28 -12.19
CA VAL A 275 0.03 24.12 -11.00
C VAL A 275 1.06 23.00 -11.17
N LEU A 276 0.70 21.88 -11.81
CA LEU A 276 1.58 20.73 -12.01
C LEU A 276 2.26 20.75 -13.37
N ARG A 277 3.57 20.52 -13.38
CA ARG A 277 4.35 20.30 -14.59
C ARG A 277 4.23 18.84 -15.00
N ILE A 278 3.30 18.57 -15.92
CA ILE A 278 3.12 17.23 -16.47
C ILE A 278 4.25 16.98 -17.49
N GLY A 279 5.23 16.15 -17.10
CA GLY A 279 6.39 15.83 -17.95
C GLY A 279 5.99 15.28 -19.33
N LYS A 280 6.74 15.67 -20.38
CA LYS A 280 6.53 15.23 -21.77
C LYS A 280 6.62 13.70 -21.95
N GLU A 281 7.36 12.98 -21.10
CA GLU A 281 7.44 11.51 -21.18
C GLU A 281 6.11 10.82 -20.86
N LYS A 282 5.31 11.36 -19.92
CA LYS A 282 3.94 10.85 -19.67
C LYS A 282 3.00 11.10 -20.86
N LEU A 283 3.36 12.02 -21.75
CA LEU A 283 2.67 12.31 -23.00
C LEU A 283 3.23 11.50 -24.19
N SER A 284 4.51 11.11 -24.18
CA SER A 284 5.19 10.44 -25.30
C SER A 284 5.20 8.92 -25.25
N ASP A 285 5.12 8.29 -24.07
CA ASP A 285 5.04 6.80 -23.94
C ASP A 285 3.66 6.22 -24.29
N LYS A 286 2.75 7.07 -24.76
CA LYS A 286 1.35 6.75 -24.99
C LYS A 286 0.90 7.32 -26.33
N GLY A 287 1.46 6.75 -27.39
CA GLY A 287 1.14 7.03 -28.80
C GLY A 287 -0.33 7.39 -29.01
N HIS A 288 -0.56 8.65 -29.39
CA HIS A 288 -1.71 9.27 -30.05
C HIS A 288 -3.17 8.88 -29.71
N ARG A 289 -3.48 8.09 -28.67
CA ARG A 289 -4.84 7.93 -28.12
C ARG A 289 -4.91 7.83 -26.59
N SER A 290 -3.77 7.85 -25.89
CA SER A 290 -3.68 7.41 -24.48
C SER A 290 -3.32 8.52 -23.46
N ALA A 291 -3.10 9.76 -23.93
CA ALA A 291 -2.94 10.95 -23.06
C ALA A 291 -4.27 11.55 -22.52
N LYS A 292 -5.40 10.86 -22.73
CA LYS A 292 -6.75 11.31 -22.35
C LYS A 292 -7.56 10.24 -21.59
N LYS A 293 -6.92 9.27 -20.93
CA LYS A 293 -7.59 8.59 -19.80
C LYS A 293 -7.69 9.61 -18.66
N ARG A 294 -8.73 10.44 -18.72
CA ARG A 294 -9.04 11.50 -17.76
C ARG A 294 -9.13 10.88 -16.36
N VAL A 295 -8.67 11.61 -15.35
CA VAL A 295 -9.14 11.38 -13.99
C VAL A 295 -10.65 11.59 -14.05
N ASP A 296 -11.42 10.53 -13.81
CA ASP A 296 -12.88 10.62 -13.80
C ASP A 296 -13.34 10.51 -12.35
N PRO A 297 -13.85 11.59 -11.73
CA PRO A 297 -14.02 11.62 -10.28
C PRO A 297 -15.10 10.67 -9.75
N LEU A 298 -14.90 10.15 -8.53
CA LEU A 298 -15.83 9.23 -7.87
C LEU A 298 -17.27 9.75 -7.81
N ARG A 299 -17.48 11.06 -7.65
CA ARG A 299 -18.81 11.67 -7.61
C ARG A 299 -19.62 11.37 -8.88
N ARG A 300 -18.99 11.42 -10.05
CA ARG A 300 -19.66 11.16 -11.32
C ARG A 300 -19.95 9.67 -11.53
N GLN A 301 -19.04 8.82 -11.10
CA GLN A 301 -19.12 7.38 -11.33
C GLN A 301 -20.09 6.68 -10.36
N THR A 302 -20.13 7.13 -9.11
CA THR A 302 -21.00 6.55 -8.07
C THR A 302 -22.34 7.29 -7.95
N GLY A 303 -22.38 8.59 -8.28
CA GLY A 303 -23.53 9.46 -7.98
C GLY A 303 -23.72 9.76 -6.49
N MET A 304 -22.86 9.24 -5.62
CA MET A 304 -22.96 9.36 -4.16
C MET A 304 -22.34 10.65 -3.64
N ALA A 305 -22.82 11.13 -2.49
CA ALA A 305 -22.14 12.21 -1.79
C ALA A 305 -20.84 11.69 -1.16
N ARG A 306 -19.84 12.57 -1.04
CA ARG A 306 -18.52 12.22 -0.50
C ARG A 306 -18.60 11.56 0.87
N ALA A 307 -19.46 12.09 1.75
CA ALA A 307 -19.65 11.56 3.10
C ALA A 307 -20.17 10.12 3.07
N ASP A 308 -21.03 9.78 2.11
CA ASP A 308 -21.59 8.43 1.98
C ASP A 308 -20.51 7.45 1.48
N VAL A 309 -19.67 7.86 0.52
CA VAL A 309 -18.53 7.05 0.06
C VAL A 309 -17.55 6.79 1.22
N VAL A 310 -17.22 7.83 1.97
CA VAL A 310 -16.35 7.76 3.16
C VAL A 310 -16.96 6.85 4.23
N GLY A 311 -18.26 6.98 4.51
CA GLY A 311 -18.99 6.13 5.45
C GLY A 311 -18.96 4.67 5.02
N LYS A 312 -19.16 4.39 3.73
CA LYS A 312 -19.12 3.02 3.20
C LYS A 312 -17.73 2.40 3.28
N LEU A 313 -16.67 3.17 3.02
CA LEU A 313 -15.29 2.72 3.20
C LEU A 313 -15.02 2.31 4.66
N VAL A 314 -15.45 3.13 5.63
CA VAL A 314 -15.33 2.83 7.06
C VAL A 314 -16.13 1.59 7.43
N GLU A 315 -17.38 1.48 6.98
CA GLU A 315 -18.27 0.34 7.24
C GLU A 315 -17.63 -0.97 6.75
N VAL A 316 -17.14 -1.02 5.51
CA VAL A 316 -16.52 -2.23 4.95
C VAL A 316 -15.24 -2.59 5.69
N PHE A 317 -14.37 -1.62 5.99
CA PHE A 317 -13.14 -1.90 6.72
C PHE A 317 -13.42 -2.43 8.14
N ALA A 318 -14.33 -1.78 8.86
CA ALA A 318 -14.70 -2.18 10.21
C ALA A 318 -15.39 -3.55 10.24
N GLY A 319 -16.29 -3.82 9.29
CA GLY A 319 -16.97 -5.11 9.18
C GLY A 319 -16.03 -6.25 8.80
N ARG A 320 -15.02 -5.99 7.96
CA ARG A 320 -14.07 -7.01 7.50
C ARG A 320 -13.03 -7.37 8.55
N TYR A 321 -12.57 -6.40 9.33
CA TYR A 321 -11.42 -6.56 10.22
C TYR A 321 -11.75 -6.34 11.71
N GLY A 322 -13.03 -6.25 12.06
CA GLY A 322 -13.48 -6.04 13.45
C GLY A 322 -12.93 -4.75 14.08
N ALA A 323 -12.67 -3.73 13.27
CA ALA A 323 -11.93 -2.56 13.70
C ALA A 323 -12.76 -1.70 14.68
N ALA A 324 -12.14 -1.32 15.81
CA ALA A 324 -12.74 -0.43 16.80
C ALA A 324 -12.60 1.04 16.37
N GLU A 325 -13.42 1.93 16.94
CA GLU A 325 -13.23 3.37 16.75
C GLU A 325 -11.95 3.84 17.48
N GLY A 326 -11.08 4.55 16.76
CA GLY A 326 -9.83 5.09 17.28
C GLY A 326 -9.75 6.60 17.14
N THR A 327 -8.73 7.20 17.76
CA THR A 327 -8.45 8.64 17.65
C THR A 327 -6.95 8.89 17.49
N VAL A 328 -6.60 10.08 16.99
CA VAL A 328 -5.21 10.57 17.08
C VAL A 328 -5.01 11.13 18.48
N ARG A 329 -4.03 10.59 19.21
CA ARG A 329 -3.74 10.93 20.61
C ARG A 329 -3.00 12.26 20.68
N ASP A 330 -3.19 13.02 21.77
CA ASP A 330 -2.55 14.34 21.93
C ASP A 330 -1.02 14.30 21.82
N ALA A 331 -0.40 13.23 22.33
CA ALA A 331 1.05 13.03 22.20
C ALA A 331 1.49 12.84 20.74
N GLU A 332 0.67 12.18 19.91
CA GLU A 332 0.93 11.97 18.49
C GLU A 332 0.77 13.28 17.70
N ILE A 333 -0.23 14.09 18.07
CA ILE A 333 -0.41 15.45 17.52
C ILE A 333 0.78 16.33 17.87
N ALA A 334 1.23 16.30 19.13
CA ALA A 334 2.40 17.06 19.57
C ALA A 334 3.67 16.63 18.83
N ALA A 335 3.90 15.32 18.67
CA ALA A 335 5.00 14.78 17.89
C ALA A 335 4.92 15.18 16.40
N ALA A 336 3.72 15.16 15.81
CA ALA A 336 3.51 15.58 14.42
C ALA A 336 3.84 17.07 14.24
N ARG A 337 3.38 17.95 15.14
CA ARG A 337 3.70 19.38 15.10
C ARG A 337 5.19 19.65 15.25
N GLU A 338 5.88 18.88 16.09
CA GLU A 338 7.33 18.95 16.19
C GLU A 338 8.03 18.51 14.90
N LEU A 339 7.56 17.44 14.24
CA LEU A 339 8.05 17.04 12.92
C LEU A 339 7.75 18.08 11.85
N VAL A 340 6.61 18.78 11.92
CA VAL A 340 6.34 19.91 11.02
C VAL A 340 7.42 20.97 11.18
N ARG A 341 7.68 21.41 12.41
CA ARG A 341 8.67 22.45 12.72
C ARG A 341 10.10 22.06 12.32
N THR A 342 10.48 20.82 12.59
CA THR A 342 11.86 20.34 12.42
C THR A 342 12.16 19.73 11.05
N LYS A 343 11.11 19.38 10.29
CA LYS A 343 11.25 18.67 9.02
C LYS A 343 10.25 19.14 7.96
N PHE A 344 8.95 18.88 8.12
CA PHE A 344 8.02 19.01 6.98
C PHE A 344 7.84 20.45 6.46
N ALA A 345 7.99 21.45 7.33
CA ALA A 345 7.93 22.86 6.95
C ALA A 345 9.29 23.44 6.50
N THR A 346 10.39 22.68 6.59
CA THR A 346 11.72 23.21 6.27
C THR A 346 11.95 23.24 4.77
N SER A 347 12.63 24.30 4.29
CA SER A 347 13.00 24.39 2.87
C SER A 347 13.94 23.26 2.46
N GLU A 348 14.78 22.77 3.37
CA GLU A 348 15.66 21.62 3.13
C GLU A 348 14.84 20.36 2.79
N TRP A 349 13.77 20.09 3.53
CA TRP A 349 12.90 18.94 3.24
C TRP A 349 12.12 19.15 1.94
N ILE A 350 11.46 20.30 1.78
CA ILE A 350 10.60 20.57 0.61
C ILE A 350 11.43 20.58 -0.68
N ALA A 351 12.59 21.22 -0.68
CA ALA A 351 13.47 21.34 -1.85
C ALA A 351 14.47 20.18 -2.01
N ARG A 352 14.40 19.15 -1.15
CA ARG A 352 15.30 17.98 -1.21
C ARG A 352 15.33 17.37 -2.62
N VAL A 353 16.55 17.19 -3.14
CA VAL A 353 16.83 16.34 -4.29
C VAL A 353 17.71 15.19 -3.75
N PRO A 354 17.18 13.96 -3.69
CA PRO A 354 17.91 12.81 -3.13
C PRO A 354 19.19 12.45 -3.87
#